data_AF-A0A7Y4TY72-F1
#
_entry.id   AF-A0A7Y4TY72-F1
#
_cell.length_a   1.000
_cell.length_b   1.000
_cell.length_c   1.000
_cell.angle_alpha   90.00
_cell.angle_beta   90.00
_cell.angle_gamma   90.00
#
_symmetry.space_group_name_H-M   'P 1'
#
loop_
_entity.id
_entity.type
_entity.pdbx_description
1 polymer ?
#
loop_
_entity_poly.entity_id
_entity_poly.type
_entity_poly.pdbx_seq_one_letter_code
_entity_poly.pdbx_strand_id
1 'polypeptide(L)'
;MQSPIIQWVQSEQHDNRQPRVAYRGPLEGNNLRLHYGFDGWQEPVHETRLEPISSGLAMSEPLFVAGHISLECVVTDGSRWDNNLNANYRLWIDFEPLDAHLHVSGRGSGELGLSSLRTAMASAGIGYGIVSWYENRALDRVKGLATNLFPLVWVRPGETTREEVRARLTDGFIGLKLHPTVDDYRADDHDLDRYLEIAAEVGCPVACHSAPGEADPDHIRRLAERFPTVPVILYHTYLGP
;
A
#
# COMPACT_ATOMS: atom_id res chain seq x y z
N MET A 1 7.89 -11.07 -10.45
CA MET A 1 6.74 -10.26 -10.01
C MET A 1 5.66 -11.25 -9.57
N GLN A 2 5.22 -11.21 -8.31
CA GLN A 2 4.10 -12.05 -7.89
C GLN A 2 2.84 -11.22 -8.08
N SER A 3 2.07 -11.53 -9.13
CA SER A 3 0.79 -10.88 -9.40
C SER A 3 -0.17 -11.08 -8.22
N PRO A 4 -1.09 -10.13 -7.97
CA PRO A 4 -2.16 -10.33 -6.99
C PRO A 4 -2.92 -11.62 -7.27
N ILE A 5 -3.34 -12.30 -6.20
CA ILE A 5 -4.10 -13.56 -6.28
C ILE A 5 -5.50 -13.30 -6.84
N ILE A 6 -6.10 -12.15 -6.58
CA ILE A 6 -7.40 -11.75 -7.12
C ILE A 6 -7.24 -10.35 -7.75
N GLN A 7 -7.77 -10.17 -8.96
CA GLN A 7 -7.63 -8.91 -9.72
C GLN A 7 -8.94 -8.52 -10.41
N TRP A 8 -9.24 -7.22 -10.39
CA TRP A 8 -10.28 -6.61 -11.22
C TRP A 8 -9.80 -6.52 -12.66
N VAL A 9 -10.61 -6.99 -13.62
CA VAL A 9 -10.32 -6.91 -15.05
C VAL A 9 -11.44 -6.16 -15.73
N GLN A 10 -11.15 -4.95 -16.20
CA GLN A 10 -12.06 -4.18 -17.04
C GLN A 10 -12.02 -4.70 -18.48
N SER A 11 -13.20 -4.79 -19.09
CA SER A 11 -13.36 -4.99 -20.54
C SER A 11 -13.22 -3.63 -21.23
N GLU A 12 -12.32 -3.50 -22.21
CA GLU A 12 -12.08 -2.26 -22.97
C GLU A 12 -13.22 -1.88 -23.95
N GLN A 13 -14.32 -2.63 -24.01
CA GLN A 13 -15.40 -2.33 -24.95
C GLN A 13 -16.37 -1.29 -24.40
N HIS A 14 -16.26 -0.09 -24.98
CA HIS A 14 -17.21 1.01 -24.87
C HIS A 14 -18.66 0.49 -25.00
N ASP A 15 -19.49 0.88 -24.02
CA ASP A 15 -20.96 0.80 -23.99
C ASP A 15 -21.61 -0.39 -23.26
N ASN A 16 -20.86 -1.40 -22.78
CA ASN A 16 -21.41 -2.37 -21.82
C ASN A 16 -20.34 -2.88 -20.85
N ARG A 17 -20.11 -2.14 -19.76
CA ARG A 17 -19.14 -2.49 -18.71
C ARG A 17 -19.57 -3.77 -18.01
N GLN A 18 -19.02 -4.90 -18.43
CA GLN A 18 -19.15 -6.16 -17.70
C GLN A 18 -17.78 -6.58 -17.16
N PRO A 19 -17.40 -6.08 -15.98
CA PRO A 19 -16.10 -6.40 -15.38
C PRO A 19 -16.00 -7.88 -15.05
N ARG A 20 -14.77 -8.39 -14.99
CA ARG A 20 -14.47 -9.76 -14.58
C ARG A 20 -13.48 -9.76 -13.43
N VAL A 21 -13.44 -10.87 -12.70
CA VAL A 21 -12.43 -11.13 -11.67
C VAL A 21 -11.50 -12.21 -12.17
N ALA A 22 -10.20 -11.95 -12.17
CA ALA A 22 -9.16 -12.94 -12.41
C ALA A 22 -8.65 -13.50 -11.07
N TYR A 23 -8.51 -14.82 -11.00
CA TYR A 23 -7.95 -15.55 -9.86
C TYR A 23 -6.64 -16.23 -10.27
N ARG A 24 -5.56 -15.93 -9.55
CA ARG A 24 -4.23 -16.52 -9.66
C ARG A 24 -3.83 -17.17 -8.34
N GLY A 25 -4.40 -18.32 -8.04
CA GLY A 25 -4.16 -18.99 -6.76
C GLY A 25 -4.03 -20.51 -6.85
N PRO A 26 -3.92 -21.18 -5.69
CA PRO A 26 -3.60 -22.60 -5.61
C PRO A 26 -4.78 -23.54 -5.88
N LEU A 27 -6.02 -23.04 -5.96
CA LEU A 27 -7.19 -23.85 -6.30
C LEU A 27 -7.29 -24.01 -7.83
N GLU A 28 -7.52 -25.22 -8.29
CA GLU A 28 -7.63 -25.58 -9.72
C GLU A 28 -8.83 -26.51 -9.95
N GLY A 29 -9.26 -26.61 -11.22
CA GLY A 29 -10.30 -27.55 -11.64
C GLY A 29 -11.59 -26.88 -12.14
N ASN A 30 -12.55 -27.69 -12.56
CA ASN A 30 -13.76 -27.22 -13.26
C ASN A 30 -14.86 -26.72 -12.30
N ASN A 31 -14.73 -27.01 -11.01
CA ASN A 31 -15.67 -26.62 -9.96
C ASN A 31 -15.26 -25.31 -9.27
N LEU A 32 -14.30 -24.56 -9.83
CA LEU A 32 -13.93 -23.27 -9.28
C LEU A 32 -15.10 -22.29 -9.29
N ARG A 33 -15.34 -21.67 -8.14
CA ARG A 33 -16.39 -20.68 -7.89
C ARG A 33 -15.80 -19.48 -7.16
N LEU A 34 -16.28 -18.30 -7.53
CA LEU A 34 -16.10 -17.07 -6.79
C LEU A 34 -17.37 -16.82 -5.97
N HIS A 35 -17.26 -16.80 -4.65
CA HIS A 35 -18.32 -16.32 -3.77
C HIS A 35 -18.03 -14.89 -3.41
N TYR A 36 -19.02 -14.00 -3.53
CA TYR A 36 -18.80 -12.59 -3.31
C TYR A 36 -20.04 -11.86 -2.78
N GLY A 37 -19.78 -10.73 -2.14
CA GLY A 37 -20.75 -9.71 -1.77
C GLY A 37 -20.20 -8.33 -2.12
N PHE A 38 -21.04 -7.31 -1.95
CA PHE A 38 -20.66 -5.92 -2.22
C PHE A 38 -20.65 -5.07 -0.95
N ASP A 39 -19.86 -3.99 -0.99
CA ASP A 39 -19.86 -2.87 -0.06
C ASP A 39 -19.84 -3.28 1.43
N GLY A 40 -18.95 -4.23 1.76
CA GLY A 40 -18.78 -4.74 3.12
C GLY A 40 -19.49 -6.07 3.38
N TRP A 41 -19.70 -6.87 2.34
CA TRP A 41 -20.35 -8.18 2.37
C TRP A 41 -21.72 -8.17 3.05
N GLN A 42 -22.67 -7.48 2.42
CA GLN A 42 -24.09 -7.54 2.79
C GLN A 42 -24.80 -8.64 1.98
N GLU A 43 -25.82 -9.28 2.56
CA GLU A 43 -26.73 -10.15 1.78
C GLU A 43 -27.41 -9.34 0.66
N PRO A 44 -27.65 -9.93 -0.53
CA PRO A 44 -27.47 -11.34 -0.86
C PRO A 44 -26.01 -11.73 -1.19
N VAL A 45 -25.60 -12.93 -0.77
CA VAL A 45 -24.35 -13.55 -1.25
C VAL A 45 -24.53 -14.06 -2.69
N HIS A 46 -23.60 -13.69 -3.56
CA HIS A 46 -23.57 -14.10 -4.95
C HIS A 46 -22.52 -15.18 -5.20
N GLU A 47 -22.72 -16.00 -6.22
CA GLU A 47 -21.76 -16.99 -6.70
C GLU A 47 -21.66 -16.90 -8.23
N THR A 48 -20.44 -17.02 -8.76
CA THR A 48 -20.21 -17.22 -10.19
C THR A 48 -19.14 -18.27 -10.45
N ARG A 49 -19.19 -18.90 -11.61
CA ARG A 49 -18.12 -19.78 -12.08
C ARG A 49 -16.84 -19.00 -12.37
N LEU A 50 -15.71 -19.61 -12.03
CA LEU A 50 -14.39 -19.23 -12.53
C LEU A 50 -13.97 -20.25 -13.60
N GLU A 51 -13.77 -19.78 -14.82
CA GLU A 51 -13.32 -20.57 -15.96
C GLU A 51 -11.78 -20.63 -15.96
N PRO A 52 -11.17 -21.82 -15.89
CA PRO A 52 -9.72 -21.96 -16.02
C PRO A 52 -9.24 -21.46 -17.39
N ILE A 53 -8.25 -20.57 -17.40
CA ILE A 53 -7.58 -20.07 -18.61
C ILE A 53 -6.28 -20.83 -18.84
N SER A 54 -5.50 -21.00 -17.79
CA SER A 54 -4.24 -21.74 -17.77
C SER A 54 -4.00 -22.31 -16.37
N SER A 55 -2.95 -23.11 -16.16
CA SER A 55 -2.60 -23.55 -14.81
C SER A 55 -2.42 -22.34 -13.88
N GLY A 56 -3.04 -22.43 -12.70
CA GLY A 56 -3.07 -21.38 -11.70
C GLY A 56 -3.73 -20.07 -12.14
N LEU A 57 -4.52 -20.02 -13.22
CA LEU A 57 -5.27 -18.83 -13.64
C LEU A 57 -6.70 -19.19 -14.05
N ALA A 58 -7.68 -18.56 -13.41
CA ALA A 58 -9.08 -18.64 -13.79
C ALA A 58 -9.72 -17.25 -13.85
N MET A 59 -10.85 -17.13 -14.55
CA MET A 59 -11.54 -15.85 -14.72
C MET A 59 -13.05 -16.02 -14.57
N SER A 60 -13.72 -15.05 -13.96
CA SER A 60 -15.16 -15.11 -13.78
C SER A 60 -15.92 -14.88 -15.09
N GLU A 61 -17.17 -15.33 -15.10
CA GLU A 61 -18.19 -14.71 -15.95
C GLU A 61 -18.27 -13.20 -15.65
N PRO A 62 -18.74 -12.39 -16.61
CA PRO A 62 -18.90 -10.97 -16.38
C PRO A 62 -19.86 -10.67 -15.22
N LEU A 63 -19.46 -9.78 -14.33
CA LEU A 63 -20.20 -9.41 -13.13
C LEU A 63 -21.09 -8.20 -13.37
N PHE A 64 -22.27 -8.19 -12.76
CA PHE A 64 -23.14 -7.02 -12.71
C PHE A 64 -22.94 -6.27 -11.39
N VAL A 65 -22.33 -5.08 -11.44
CA VAL A 65 -21.91 -4.34 -10.23
C VAL A 65 -22.88 -3.25 -9.78
N ALA A 66 -23.92 -2.91 -10.55
CA ALA A 66 -25.06 -2.08 -10.12
C ALA A 66 -24.77 -0.76 -9.35
N GLY A 67 -23.58 -0.16 -9.46
CA GLY A 67 -23.20 1.06 -8.71
C GLY A 67 -22.52 0.82 -7.36
N HIS A 68 -22.19 -0.43 -7.03
CA HIS A 68 -21.35 -0.81 -5.90
C HIS A 68 -19.91 -0.27 -6.05
N ILE A 69 -19.23 -0.08 -4.92
CA ILE A 69 -17.88 0.50 -4.86
C ILE A 69 -16.81 -0.54 -4.51
N SER A 70 -17.16 -1.61 -3.81
CA SER A 70 -16.24 -2.70 -3.51
C SER A 70 -16.91 -4.08 -3.62
N LEU A 71 -16.09 -5.08 -3.91
CA LEU A 71 -16.45 -6.48 -3.95
C LEU A 71 -15.57 -7.25 -2.96
N GLU A 72 -16.17 -7.90 -1.98
CA GLU A 72 -15.51 -8.84 -1.09
C GLU A 72 -15.73 -10.26 -1.58
N CYS A 73 -14.69 -11.09 -1.62
CA CYS A 73 -14.80 -12.43 -2.18
C CYS A 73 -13.85 -13.47 -1.59
N VAL A 74 -14.22 -14.72 -1.85
CA VAL A 74 -13.43 -15.93 -1.61
C VAL A 74 -13.58 -16.88 -2.78
N VAL A 75 -12.61 -17.77 -2.97
CA VAL A 75 -12.64 -18.78 -4.04
C VAL A 75 -12.78 -20.17 -3.43
N THR A 76 -13.56 -21.03 -4.07
CA THR A 76 -13.70 -22.44 -3.65
C THR A 76 -13.64 -23.37 -4.86
N ASP A 77 -13.15 -24.60 -4.65
CA ASP A 77 -13.25 -25.72 -5.60
C ASP A 77 -14.40 -26.69 -5.26
N GLY A 78 -15.23 -26.32 -4.27
CA GLY A 78 -16.30 -27.13 -3.70
C GLY A 78 -15.87 -27.96 -2.47
N SER A 79 -14.56 -28.12 -2.25
CA SER A 79 -14.00 -28.86 -1.11
C SER A 79 -13.09 -28.01 -0.22
N ARG A 80 -12.38 -27.05 -0.81
CA ARG A 80 -11.42 -26.16 -0.15
C ARG A 80 -11.76 -24.71 -0.47
N TRP A 81 -11.41 -23.84 0.46
CA TRP A 81 -11.61 -22.39 0.34
C TRP A 81 -10.27 -21.68 0.35
N ASP A 82 -10.09 -20.76 -0.60
CA ASP A 82 -9.06 -19.74 -0.60
C ASP A 82 -9.70 -18.42 -0.19
N ASN A 83 -9.49 -18.08 1.08
CA ASN A 83 -10.06 -16.91 1.73
C ASN A 83 -8.93 -16.00 2.27
N ASN A 84 -7.81 -15.90 1.57
CA ASN A 84 -6.71 -15.00 1.94
C ASN A 84 -6.26 -15.19 3.40
N LEU A 85 -5.94 -16.43 3.80
CA LEU A 85 -5.57 -16.76 5.18
C LEU A 85 -6.63 -16.35 6.23
N ASN A 86 -7.90 -16.59 5.93
CA ASN A 86 -9.07 -16.21 6.75
C ASN A 86 -9.39 -14.71 6.83
N ALA A 87 -8.87 -13.89 5.92
CA ALA A 87 -9.16 -12.45 5.85
C ALA A 87 -10.07 -12.04 4.68
N ASN A 88 -10.42 -12.98 3.79
CA ASN A 88 -11.09 -12.74 2.50
C ASN A 88 -10.32 -11.75 1.61
N TYR A 89 -10.71 -11.68 0.33
CA TYR A 89 -10.18 -10.69 -0.61
C TYR A 89 -11.16 -9.53 -0.75
N ARG A 90 -10.66 -8.32 -0.97
CA ARG A 90 -11.45 -7.16 -1.41
C ARG A 90 -10.89 -6.64 -2.73
N LEU A 91 -11.79 -6.23 -3.61
CA LEU A 91 -11.49 -5.47 -4.81
C LEU A 91 -12.29 -4.16 -4.76
N TRP A 92 -11.66 -3.07 -5.18
CA TRP A 92 -12.37 -1.82 -5.44
C TRP A 92 -12.80 -1.79 -6.90
N ILE A 93 -14.04 -1.40 -7.14
CA ILE A 93 -14.62 -1.37 -8.49
C ILE A 93 -14.12 -0.10 -9.17
N ASP A 94 -13.43 -0.28 -10.31
CA ASP A 94 -12.91 0.81 -11.15
C ASP A 94 -11.94 1.76 -10.43
N PHE A 95 -11.34 1.30 -9.33
CA PHE A 95 -10.40 2.05 -8.52
C PHE A 95 -9.31 1.11 -7.98
N GLU A 96 -8.06 1.58 -7.95
CA GLU A 96 -6.94 0.85 -7.34
C GLU A 96 -6.33 1.71 -6.22
N PRO A 97 -6.66 1.42 -4.95
CA PRO A 97 -6.17 2.21 -3.83
C PRO A 97 -4.67 2.10 -3.64
N LEU A 98 -4.08 3.24 -3.30
CA LEU A 98 -2.75 3.35 -2.72
C LEU A 98 -2.89 3.77 -1.25
N ASP A 99 -2.32 2.99 -0.34
CA ASP A 99 -2.20 3.40 1.06
C ASP A 99 -0.96 4.26 1.24
N ALA A 100 -1.17 5.51 1.66
CA ALA A 100 -0.10 6.49 1.79
C ALA A 100 0.76 6.29 3.04
N HIS A 101 0.43 5.36 3.94
CA HIS A 101 1.13 5.20 5.21
C HIS A 101 1.08 3.76 5.73
N LEU A 102 2.09 2.97 5.37
CA LEU A 102 2.27 1.60 5.86
C LEU A 102 3.60 1.42 6.58
N HIS A 103 3.64 0.41 7.46
CA HIS A 103 4.86 -0.04 8.13
C HIS A 103 5.16 -1.49 7.80
N VAL A 104 6.44 -1.78 7.55
CA VAL A 104 6.95 -3.14 7.36
C VAL A 104 8.41 -3.22 7.82
N SER A 105 8.72 -4.18 8.68
CA SER A 105 10.04 -4.33 9.31
C SER A 105 10.83 -5.53 8.77
N GLY A 106 10.23 -6.38 7.93
CA GLY A 106 10.92 -7.53 7.35
C GLY A 106 10.05 -8.48 6.53
N ARG A 107 10.60 -9.65 6.21
CA ARG A 107 9.98 -10.65 5.30
C ARG A 107 8.90 -11.53 5.95
N GLY A 108 8.92 -11.67 7.28
CA GLY A 108 8.20 -12.73 8.00
C GLY A 108 6.68 -12.53 8.15
N SER A 109 6.08 -13.37 8.98
CA SER A 109 4.76 -13.19 9.58
C SER A 109 4.86 -12.46 10.93
N GLY A 110 3.75 -11.92 11.43
CA GLY A 110 3.69 -11.02 12.61
C GLY A 110 3.21 -9.62 12.25
N GLU A 111 3.01 -8.74 13.24
CA GLU A 111 2.33 -7.44 13.07
C GLU A 111 2.94 -6.55 11.97
N LEU A 112 4.25 -6.64 11.74
CA LEU A 112 4.97 -5.80 10.78
C LEU A 112 5.70 -6.60 9.68
N GLY A 113 5.32 -7.86 9.50
CA GLY A 113 5.89 -8.74 8.50
C GLY A 113 5.28 -8.53 7.11
N LEU A 114 6.10 -8.62 6.05
CA LEU A 114 5.65 -8.46 4.66
C LEU A 114 4.52 -9.43 4.27
N SER A 115 4.55 -10.66 4.75
CA SER A 115 3.48 -11.64 4.47
C SER A 115 2.15 -11.24 5.10
N SER A 116 2.20 -10.75 6.35
CA SER A 116 1.01 -10.23 7.03
C SER A 116 0.48 -8.98 6.33
N LEU A 117 1.37 -8.07 5.94
CA LEU A 117 1.02 -6.85 5.23
C LEU A 117 0.34 -7.17 3.89
N ARG A 118 0.86 -8.12 3.12
CA ARG A 118 0.23 -8.56 1.86
C ARG A 118 -1.18 -9.11 2.07
N THR A 119 -1.36 -9.89 3.14
CA THR A 119 -2.67 -10.43 3.52
C THR A 119 -3.64 -9.29 3.83
N ALA A 120 -3.21 -8.32 4.66
CA ALA A 120 -4.00 -7.15 5.01
C ALA A 120 -4.33 -6.27 3.79
N MET A 121 -3.34 -5.99 2.93
CA MET A 121 -3.55 -5.24 1.68
C MET A 121 -4.56 -5.93 0.76
N ALA A 122 -4.44 -7.24 0.57
CA ALA A 122 -5.39 -8.00 -0.25
C ALA A 122 -6.81 -8.04 0.35
N SER A 123 -6.93 -8.08 1.68
CA SER A 123 -8.22 -8.02 2.40
C SER A 123 -8.85 -6.63 2.37
N ALA A 124 -8.03 -5.57 2.31
CA ALA A 124 -8.49 -4.19 2.17
C ALA A 124 -8.65 -3.73 0.70
N GLY A 125 -8.20 -4.55 -0.26
CA GLY A 125 -8.17 -4.21 -1.68
C GLY A 125 -7.15 -3.13 -2.04
N ILE A 126 -6.09 -2.97 -1.23
CA ILE A 126 -5.03 -2.00 -1.45
C ILE A 126 -4.02 -2.57 -2.46
N GLY A 127 -3.89 -1.92 -3.62
CA GLY A 127 -2.96 -2.33 -4.67
C GLY A 127 -1.53 -1.88 -4.40
N TYR A 128 -1.36 -0.67 -3.87
CA TYR A 128 -0.07 -0.02 -3.68
C TYR A 128 0.11 0.55 -2.27
N GLY A 129 1.35 0.73 -1.84
CA GLY A 129 1.62 1.24 -0.50
C GLY A 129 2.89 2.06 -0.40
N ILE A 130 2.85 3.18 0.32
CA ILE A 130 4.06 3.90 0.74
C ILE A 130 4.50 3.34 2.08
N VAL A 131 5.72 2.83 2.16
CA VAL A 131 6.24 2.16 3.36
C VAL A 131 7.34 2.96 4.02
N SER A 132 7.32 3.01 5.34
CA SER A 132 8.42 3.56 6.13
C SER A 132 8.71 2.69 7.35
N TRP A 133 9.96 2.65 7.78
CA TRP A 133 10.38 1.97 8.99
C TRP A 133 11.63 2.62 9.54
N TYR A 134 11.74 2.71 10.86
CA TYR A 134 12.82 3.44 11.53
C TYR A 134 14.21 2.83 11.25
N GLU A 135 14.28 1.55 10.85
CA GLU A 135 15.51 0.93 10.33
C GLU A 135 15.49 0.87 8.80
N ASN A 136 16.17 1.78 8.12
CA ASN A 136 16.25 1.80 6.65
C ASN A 136 16.71 0.47 6.03
N ARG A 137 17.63 -0.25 6.71
CA ARG A 137 18.11 -1.58 6.27
C ARG A 137 17.01 -2.63 6.16
N ALA A 138 15.91 -2.49 6.90
CA ALA A 138 14.76 -3.37 6.76
C ALA A 138 14.09 -3.18 5.40
N LEU A 139 13.89 -1.93 4.98
CA LEU A 139 13.25 -1.59 3.70
C LEU A 139 14.13 -1.93 2.50
N ASP A 140 15.45 -1.84 2.63
CA ASP A 140 16.40 -2.31 1.61
C ASP A 140 16.15 -3.80 1.24
N ARG A 141 15.75 -4.62 2.23
CA ARG A 141 15.43 -6.04 2.02
C ARG A 141 14.04 -6.29 1.46
N VAL A 142 13.11 -5.36 1.63
CA VAL A 142 11.70 -5.47 1.22
C VAL A 142 11.48 -4.97 -0.20
N LYS A 143 12.13 -3.87 -0.61
CA LYS A 143 11.88 -3.22 -1.91
C LYS A 143 12.05 -4.17 -3.12
N GLY A 144 13.02 -5.09 -3.06
CA GLY A 144 13.25 -6.07 -4.13
C GLY A 144 12.24 -7.22 -4.18
N LEU A 145 11.40 -7.35 -3.16
CA LEU A 145 10.40 -8.42 -3.03
C LEU A 145 8.99 -7.97 -3.38
N ALA A 146 8.69 -6.69 -3.22
CA ALA A 146 7.36 -6.13 -3.38
C ALA A 146 7.43 -4.86 -4.22
N THR A 147 7.20 -4.99 -5.53
CA THR A 147 7.28 -3.89 -6.50
C THR A 147 6.14 -2.88 -6.39
N ASN A 148 5.10 -3.19 -5.61
CA ASN A 148 3.96 -2.33 -5.32
C ASN A 148 4.10 -1.58 -3.99
N LEU A 149 5.24 -1.73 -3.30
CA LEU A 149 5.57 -1.01 -2.08
C LEU A 149 6.70 -0.02 -2.36
N PHE A 150 6.47 1.25 -2.05
CA PHE A 150 7.37 2.35 -2.34
C PHE A 150 7.98 2.88 -1.04
N PRO A 151 9.29 2.67 -0.81
CA PRO A 151 9.88 2.98 0.48
C PRO A 151 10.30 4.45 0.61
N LEU A 152 10.18 4.98 1.83
CA LEU A 152 10.72 6.28 2.24
C LEU A 152 11.99 6.11 3.08
N VAL A 153 12.95 7.00 2.91
CA VAL A 153 14.17 7.01 3.72
C VAL A 153 13.85 7.65 5.06
N TRP A 154 13.93 6.89 6.14
CA TRP A 154 13.82 7.42 7.49
C TRP A 154 15.07 8.24 7.81
N VAL A 155 14.89 9.52 8.12
CA VAL A 155 16.00 10.43 8.40
C VAL A 155 16.07 10.70 9.90
N ARG A 156 17.22 10.38 10.48
CA ARG A 156 17.64 10.83 11.81
C ARG A 156 18.81 11.80 11.68
N PRO A 157 18.63 13.10 11.97
CA PRO A 157 19.73 14.04 12.05
C PRO A 157 20.85 13.52 12.97
N GLY A 158 22.11 13.67 12.55
CA GLY A 158 23.27 13.18 13.29
C GLY A 158 23.62 11.70 13.08
N GLU A 159 22.65 10.84 12.78
CA GLU A 159 22.89 9.41 12.48
C GLU A 159 22.90 9.11 10.97
N THR A 160 21.89 9.59 10.24
CA THR A 160 21.72 9.32 8.81
C THR A 160 22.56 10.27 7.99
N THR A 161 23.46 9.79 7.13
CA THR A 161 24.32 10.68 6.33
C THR A 161 23.63 11.16 5.04
N ARG A 162 24.13 12.23 4.43
CA ARG A 162 23.60 12.75 3.14
C ARG A 162 23.85 11.73 2.02
N GLU A 163 25.00 11.08 2.06
CA GLU A 163 25.42 10.06 1.12
C GLU A 163 24.48 8.85 1.19
N GLU A 164 24.11 8.44 2.41
CA GLU A 164 23.16 7.35 2.65
C GLU A 164 21.77 7.66 2.08
N VAL A 165 21.28 8.90 2.29
CA VAL A 165 20.01 9.36 1.72
C VAL A 165 20.05 9.33 0.20
N ARG A 166 21.08 9.93 -0.43
CA ARG A 166 21.20 9.97 -1.89
C ARG A 166 21.34 8.58 -2.51
N ALA A 167 22.11 7.70 -1.87
CA ALA A 167 22.27 6.33 -2.32
C ALA A 167 20.91 5.61 -2.37
N ARG A 168 20.09 5.76 -1.32
CA ARG A 168 18.75 5.13 -1.28
C ARG A 168 17.75 5.72 -2.26
N LEU A 169 17.74 7.04 -2.44
CA LEU A 169 16.90 7.69 -3.44
C LEU A 169 17.26 7.21 -4.86
N THR A 170 18.56 7.04 -5.14
CA THR A 170 19.04 6.44 -6.41
C THR A 170 18.61 4.98 -6.54
N ASP A 171 18.50 4.27 -5.42
CA ASP A 171 18.19 2.84 -5.34
C ASP A 171 16.70 2.57 -5.08
N GLY A 172 15.81 3.45 -5.58
CA GLY A 172 14.37 3.23 -5.68
C GLY A 172 13.52 3.68 -4.47
N PHE A 173 14.11 4.35 -3.47
CA PHE A 173 13.33 5.04 -2.47
C PHE A 173 12.74 6.32 -3.07
N ILE A 174 11.48 6.62 -2.73
CA ILE A 174 10.71 7.65 -3.45
C ILE A 174 10.59 8.97 -2.70
N GLY A 175 11.15 9.08 -1.49
CA GLY A 175 11.03 10.26 -0.65
C GLY A 175 11.64 10.07 0.73
N LEU A 176 11.46 11.06 1.61
CA LEU A 176 11.98 11.04 2.97
C LEU A 176 10.85 10.88 4.00
N LYS A 177 11.18 10.29 5.14
CA LYS A 177 10.32 10.17 6.32
C LYS A 177 11.01 10.82 7.52
N LEU A 178 10.34 11.81 8.10
CA LEU A 178 10.72 12.45 9.36
C LEU A 178 9.81 11.97 10.49
N HIS A 179 10.39 11.77 11.67
CA HIS A 179 9.65 11.44 12.89
C HIS A 179 10.21 12.17 14.12
N PRO A 180 10.00 13.51 14.20
CA PRO A 180 10.56 14.38 15.26
C PRO A 180 10.39 13.83 16.69
N THR A 181 9.20 13.30 17.02
CA THR A 181 8.88 12.75 18.35
C THR A 181 9.66 11.49 18.73
N VAL A 182 9.93 10.60 17.77
CA VAL A 182 10.60 9.31 18.05
C VAL A 182 12.11 9.50 18.07
N ASP A 183 12.60 10.41 17.25
CA ASP A 183 14.03 10.66 17.06
C ASP A 183 14.54 11.87 17.86
N ASP A 184 13.70 12.43 18.75
CA ASP A 184 14.03 13.49 19.72
C ASP A 184 14.62 14.77 19.11
N TYR A 185 13.94 15.32 18.10
CA TYR A 185 14.27 16.62 17.51
C TYR A 185 13.02 17.42 17.15
N ARG A 186 13.16 18.74 16.98
CA ARG A 186 12.07 19.63 16.54
C ARG A 186 11.82 19.50 15.05
N ALA A 187 10.56 19.48 14.61
CA ALA A 187 10.25 19.38 13.17
C ALA A 187 10.76 20.56 12.32
N ASP A 188 11.06 21.70 12.95
CA ASP A 188 11.64 22.88 12.30
C ASP A 188 13.16 23.03 12.52
N ASP A 189 13.83 22.04 13.11
CA ASP A 189 15.28 22.08 13.35
C ASP A 189 16.06 22.32 12.05
N HIS A 190 17.07 23.19 12.10
CA HIS A 190 17.92 23.52 10.97
C HIS A 190 18.85 22.36 10.57
N ASP A 191 19.09 21.40 11.45
CA ASP A 191 19.85 20.20 11.10
C ASP A 191 19.16 19.33 10.04
N LEU A 192 17.85 19.56 9.80
CA LEU A 192 17.07 18.94 8.74
C LEU A 192 17.32 19.59 7.36
N ASP A 193 17.74 20.85 7.32
CA ASP A 193 17.81 21.67 6.09
C ASP A 193 18.62 20.96 4.99
N ARG A 194 19.76 20.35 5.36
CA ARG A 194 20.63 19.59 4.44
C ARG A 194 19.98 18.39 3.77
N TYR A 195 18.90 17.83 4.33
CA TYR A 195 18.13 16.74 3.74
C TYR A 195 16.97 17.27 2.91
N LEU A 196 16.37 18.39 3.30
CA LEU A 196 15.37 19.09 2.50
C LEU A 196 15.97 19.66 1.21
N GLU A 197 17.22 20.14 1.25
CA GLU A 197 18.00 20.46 0.06
C GLU A 197 18.10 19.26 -0.90
N ILE A 198 18.39 18.06 -0.38
CA ILE A 198 18.44 16.83 -1.20
C ILE A 198 17.07 16.55 -1.81
N ALA A 199 16.00 16.66 -1.02
CA ALA A 199 14.64 16.46 -1.50
C ALA A 199 14.25 17.46 -2.60
N ALA A 200 14.63 18.73 -2.45
CA ALA A 200 14.40 19.79 -3.43
C ALA A 200 15.16 19.53 -4.74
N GLU A 201 16.42 19.14 -4.66
CA GLU A 201 17.25 18.81 -5.82
C GLU A 201 16.74 17.58 -6.58
N VAL A 202 16.31 16.54 -5.86
CA VAL A 202 15.79 15.29 -6.44
C VAL A 202 14.34 15.44 -6.91
N GLY A 203 13.60 16.39 -6.35
CA GLY A 203 12.18 16.58 -6.60
C GLY A 203 11.30 15.52 -5.92
N CYS A 204 11.69 15.04 -4.72
CA CYS A 204 10.93 14.03 -3.98
C CYS A 204 10.19 14.62 -2.77
N PRO A 205 9.06 14.01 -2.35
CA PRO A 205 8.31 14.46 -1.18
C PRO A 205 9.01 14.11 0.14
N VAL A 206 8.63 14.84 1.18
CA VAL A 206 9.01 14.58 2.57
C VAL A 206 7.75 14.37 3.41
N ALA A 207 7.57 13.17 3.93
CA ALA A 207 6.51 12.87 4.88
C ALA A 207 6.98 13.11 6.31
N CYS A 208 6.27 13.90 7.09
CA CYS A 208 6.61 14.21 8.48
C CYS A 208 5.50 13.71 9.42
N HIS A 209 5.86 12.96 10.46
CA HIS A 209 4.92 12.67 11.54
C HIS A 209 4.49 13.97 12.20
N SER A 210 3.19 14.17 12.41
CA SER A 210 2.66 15.34 13.09
C SER A 210 1.89 14.94 14.35
N ALA A 211 2.23 15.59 15.47
CA ALA A 211 1.63 15.41 16.79
C ALA A 211 1.98 16.62 17.67
N PRO A 212 1.26 16.87 18.78
CA PRO A 212 1.63 17.94 19.71
C PRO A 212 3.08 17.81 20.21
N GLY A 213 3.77 18.95 20.39
CA GLY A 213 5.16 19.01 20.87
C GLY A 213 6.16 19.15 19.74
N GLU A 214 7.21 18.33 19.76
CA GLU A 214 8.32 18.42 18.79
C GLU A 214 7.88 18.25 17.32
N ALA A 215 6.78 17.54 17.09
CA ALA A 215 6.17 17.28 15.79
C ALA A 215 4.98 18.21 15.46
N ASP A 216 4.85 19.36 16.15
CA ASP A 216 3.69 20.23 16.00
C ASP A 216 3.51 20.69 14.54
N PRO A 217 2.27 20.73 14.01
CA PRO A 217 1.99 21.23 12.66
C PRO A 217 2.63 22.58 12.34
N ASP A 218 2.77 23.49 13.32
CA ASP A 218 3.37 24.80 13.13
C ASP A 218 4.91 24.74 12.97
N HIS A 219 5.58 23.76 13.60
CA HIS A 219 6.98 23.46 13.30
C HIS A 219 7.12 22.91 11.87
N ILE A 220 6.26 21.99 11.47
CA ILE A 220 6.28 21.43 10.10
C ILE A 220 6.00 22.53 9.05
N ARG A 221 5.06 23.45 9.33
CA ARG A 221 4.80 24.63 8.48
C ARG A 221 6.06 25.48 8.31
N ARG A 222 6.77 25.79 9.40
CA ARG A 222 8.03 26.56 9.33
C ARG A 222 9.10 25.87 8.50
N LEU A 223 9.24 24.54 8.61
CA LEU A 223 10.14 23.76 7.74
C LEU A 223 9.73 23.91 6.27
N ALA A 224 8.45 23.71 5.96
CA ALA A 224 7.93 23.80 4.59
C ALA A 224 8.10 25.21 3.98
N GLU A 225 7.97 26.27 4.78
CA GLU A 225 8.20 27.66 4.33
C GLU A 225 9.65 27.93 3.94
N ARG A 226 10.63 27.28 4.59
CA ARG A 226 12.04 27.37 4.18
C ARG A 226 12.32 26.64 2.88
N PHE A 227 11.52 25.62 2.54
CA PHE A 227 11.70 24.76 1.36
C PHE A 227 10.42 24.70 0.51
N PRO A 228 9.98 25.83 -0.08
CA PRO A 228 8.67 25.94 -0.73
C PRO A 228 8.50 25.07 -1.99
N THR A 229 9.59 24.52 -2.53
CA THR A 229 9.57 23.61 -3.69
C THR A 229 9.46 22.14 -3.30
N VAL A 230 9.61 21.80 -2.01
CA VAL A 230 9.52 20.43 -1.51
C VAL A 230 8.08 20.13 -1.09
N PRO A 231 7.43 19.10 -1.67
CA PRO A 231 6.13 18.66 -1.18
C PRO A 231 6.27 18.05 0.22
N VAL A 232 5.78 18.76 1.24
CA VAL A 232 5.76 18.26 2.62
C VAL A 232 4.38 17.68 2.93
N ILE A 233 4.35 16.41 3.34
CA ILE A 233 3.12 15.66 3.65
C ILE A 233 3.05 15.47 5.16
N LEU A 234 1.97 15.95 5.79
CA LEU A 234 1.72 15.72 7.21
C LEU A 234 1.10 14.32 7.39
N TYR A 235 1.83 13.44 8.06
CA TYR A 235 1.31 12.17 8.52
C TYR A 235 0.67 12.33 9.88
N HIS A 236 -0.54 11.76 10.00
CA HIS A 236 -1.44 11.98 11.11
C HIS A 236 -1.75 13.46 11.26
N THR A 237 -2.88 13.89 10.72
CA THR A 237 -3.44 15.16 11.13
C THR A 237 -3.98 14.93 12.53
N TYR A 238 -3.22 15.31 13.57
CA TYR A 238 -3.77 15.43 14.91
C TYR A 238 -4.84 16.52 14.86
N LEU A 239 -6.06 16.12 14.47
CA LEU A 239 -7.23 16.99 14.38
C LEU A 239 -7.80 17.21 15.79
N GLY A 240 -6.95 17.68 16.71
CA GLY A 240 -7.30 17.99 18.10
C GLY A 240 -7.81 16.80 18.92
N PRO A 241 -8.17 17.02 20.20
CA PRO A 241 -9.01 16.09 20.96
C PRO A 241 -10.39 15.90 20.33
#